data_AF-A0A7I9UW60-F1
#
_entry.id   AF-A0A7I9UW60-F1
#
_cell.length_a   1.000
_cell.length_b   1.000
_cell.length_c   1.000
_cell.angle_alpha   90.00
_cell.angle_beta   90.00
_cell.angle_gamma   90.00
#
_symmetry.space_group_name_H-M   'P 1'
#
loop_
_entity.id
_entity.type
_entity.pdbx_description
1 polymer ?
#
loop_
_entity_poly.entity_id
_entity_poly.type
_entity_poly.pdbx_seq_one_letter_code
_entity_poly.pdbx_strand_id
1 'polypeptide(L)'
;MSTYDERLLDLGARASDIITEAADLDGDLRDLVYTTVLAADFEYQVKNGGFEQLIHNAGTERLEQYSSLLSAVNAPVALSYYRRVIARCAEDLEDFERFMATYPAEPTKLGIDIMQIGIEYLTGGVPFASEIGDFMDHAEASLPPKMSP
;
A
#
# COMPACT_ATOMS: atom_id res chain seq x y z
N MET A 1 -5.70 -21.39 1.45
CA MET A 1 -5.45 -20.53 0.27
C MET A 1 -4.96 -19.21 0.81
N SER A 2 -3.79 -18.74 0.37
CA SER A 2 -3.32 -17.39 0.71
C SER A 2 -4.35 -16.37 0.19
N THR A 3 -4.79 -15.45 1.04
CA THR A 3 -5.66 -14.31 0.66
C THR A 3 -4.89 -13.20 -0.05
N TYR A 4 -3.56 -13.33 -0.11
CA TYR A 4 -2.64 -12.39 -0.73
C TYR A 4 -2.22 -12.87 -2.11
N ASP A 5 -1.89 -11.92 -2.97
CA ASP A 5 -1.24 -12.23 -4.23
C ASP A 5 0.22 -12.63 -3.97
N GLU A 6 0.51 -13.93 -4.06
CA GLU A 6 1.84 -14.50 -3.79
C GLU A 6 2.91 -13.94 -4.71
N ARG A 7 2.54 -13.52 -5.93
CA ARG A 7 3.46 -12.93 -6.90
C ARG A 7 3.87 -11.53 -6.45
N LEU A 8 2.93 -10.70 -6.01
CA LEU A 8 3.25 -9.36 -5.48
C LEU A 8 4.12 -9.45 -4.22
N LEU A 9 3.82 -10.40 -3.32
CA LEU A 9 4.62 -10.60 -2.12
C LEU A 9 6.06 -11.06 -2.44
N ASP A 10 6.26 -11.95 -3.41
CA ASP A 10 7.60 -12.36 -3.82
C ASP A 10 8.38 -11.20 -4.46
N LEU A 11 7.74 -10.42 -5.33
CA LEU A 11 8.34 -9.22 -5.92
C LEU A 11 8.74 -8.20 -4.84
N GLY A 12 7.87 -7.96 -3.85
CA GLY A 12 8.16 -7.09 -2.71
C GLY A 12 9.35 -7.56 -1.88
N ALA A 13 9.43 -8.86 -1.59
CA ALA A 13 10.56 -9.45 -0.86
C ALA A 13 11.88 -9.29 -1.64
N ARG A 14 11.88 -9.65 -2.94
CA ARG A 14 13.04 -9.47 -3.83
C ARG A 14 13.50 -8.02 -3.88
N ALA A 15 12.56 -7.08 -4.02
CA ALA A 15 12.87 -5.66 -4.02
C ALA A 15 13.48 -5.21 -2.68
N SER A 16 12.95 -5.68 -1.54
CA SER A 16 13.47 -5.35 -0.21
C SER A 16 14.92 -5.84 0.01
N ASP A 17 15.25 -7.04 -0.48
CA ASP A 17 16.62 -7.58 -0.42
C ASP A 17 17.59 -6.65 -1.18
N ILE A 18 17.19 -6.16 -2.36
CA ILE A 18 17.99 -5.26 -3.19
C ILE A 18 18.24 -3.90 -2.49
N ILE A 19 17.23 -3.29 -1.87
CA ILE A 19 17.40 -2.01 -1.12
C ILE A 19 18.43 -2.16 0.00
N THR A 20 18.40 -3.30 0.69
CA THR A 20 19.23 -3.53 1.87
C THR A 20 20.71 -3.66 1.51
N GLU A 21 21.00 -4.19 0.32
CA GLU A 21 22.37 -4.56 -0.07
C GLU A 21 23.05 -3.57 -1.01
N ALA A 22 22.30 -2.79 -1.79
CA ALA A 22 22.86 -1.95 -2.84
C ALA A 22 22.95 -0.48 -2.42
N ALA A 23 24.14 -0.04 -2.02
CA ALA A 23 24.45 1.36 -1.72
C ALA A 23 24.35 2.30 -2.96
N ASP A 24 24.49 1.75 -4.18
CA ASP A 24 24.53 2.49 -5.45
C ASP A 24 23.61 1.88 -6.52
N LEU A 25 22.31 1.81 -6.25
CA LEU A 25 21.33 1.51 -7.31
C LEU A 25 21.23 2.68 -8.29
N ASP A 26 21.11 2.37 -9.59
CA ASP A 26 20.74 3.36 -10.60
C ASP A 26 19.36 3.97 -10.26
N GLY A 27 19.08 5.17 -10.77
CA GLY A 27 17.87 5.92 -10.41
C GLY A 27 16.58 5.20 -10.79
N ASP A 28 16.50 4.61 -11.97
CA ASP A 28 15.29 3.96 -12.48
C ASP A 28 15.04 2.63 -11.75
N LEU A 29 16.10 1.84 -11.51
CA LEU A 29 16.01 0.61 -10.73
C LEU A 29 15.67 0.90 -9.27
N ARG A 30 16.22 1.97 -8.69
CA ARG A 30 15.90 2.41 -7.33
C ARG A 30 14.41 2.72 -7.21
N ASP A 31 13.86 3.51 -8.14
CA ASP A 31 12.45 3.88 -8.15
C ASP A 31 11.56 2.64 -8.32
N LEU A 32 11.90 1.73 -9.23
CA LEU A 32 11.19 0.46 -9.42
C LEU A 32 11.18 -0.38 -8.14
N VAL A 33 12.33 -0.52 -7.50
CA VAL A 33 12.51 -1.28 -6.27
C VAL A 33 11.67 -0.68 -5.13
N TYR A 34 11.77 0.63 -4.88
CA TYR A 34 10.97 1.29 -3.85
C TYR A 34 9.47 1.19 -4.14
N THR A 35 9.06 1.39 -5.39
CA THR A 35 7.66 1.28 -5.81
C THR A 35 7.13 -0.13 -5.59
N THR A 36 7.95 -1.16 -5.88
CA THR A 36 7.58 -2.57 -5.68
C THR A 36 7.39 -2.90 -4.20
N VAL A 37 8.31 -2.45 -3.33
CA VAL A 37 8.16 -2.62 -1.87
C VAL A 37 6.90 -1.94 -1.36
N LEU A 38 6.65 -0.69 -1.77
CA LEU A 38 5.48 0.06 -1.35
C LEU A 38 4.17 -0.56 -1.87
N ALA A 39 4.14 -1.12 -3.08
CA ALA A 39 2.97 -1.83 -3.62
C ALA A 39 2.64 -3.08 -2.80
N ALA A 40 3.67 -3.86 -2.44
CA ALA A 40 3.49 -5.03 -1.58
C ALA A 40 3.05 -4.65 -0.15
N ASP A 41 3.61 -3.59 0.42
CA ASP A 41 3.19 -3.05 1.73
C ASP A 41 1.72 -2.59 1.66
N PHE A 42 1.32 -1.82 0.65
CA PHE A 42 -0.07 -1.39 0.47
C PHE A 42 -1.04 -2.57 0.48
N GLU A 43 -0.80 -3.60 -0.33
CA GLU A 43 -1.64 -4.80 -0.39
C GLU A 43 -1.73 -5.47 0.98
N TYR A 44 -0.58 -5.64 1.65
CA TYR A 44 -0.52 -6.27 2.96
C TYR A 44 -1.33 -5.49 4.01
N GLN A 45 -1.11 -4.17 4.12
CA GLN A 45 -1.79 -3.34 5.12
C GLN A 45 -3.31 -3.37 4.90
N VAL A 46 -3.75 -3.17 3.65
CA VAL A 46 -5.19 -3.07 3.33
C VAL A 46 -5.89 -4.42 3.44
N LYS A 47 -5.25 -5.53 3.06
CA LYS A 47 -5.83 -6.87 3.24
C LYS A 47 -5.90 -7.31 4.69
N ASN A 48 -4.92 -6.94 5.51
CA ASN A 48 -4.82 -7.45 6.88
C ASN A 48 -5.65 -6.63 7.89
N GLY A 49 -5.72 -5.31 7.73
CA GLY A 49 -6.44 -4.44 8.67
C GLY A 49 -7.14 -3.26 8.01
N GLY A 50 -7.40 -3.35 6.71
CA GLY A 50 -8.09 -2.31 5.96
C GLY A 50 -7.27 -1.03 5.81
N PHE A 51 -7.93 0.01 5.32
CA PHE A 51 -7.31 1.33 5.25
C PHE A 51 -7.00 1.91 6.64
N GLU A 52 -7.67 1.47 7.70
CA GLU A 52 -7.36 1.92 9.07
C GLU A 52 -5.92 1.55 9.46
N GLN A 53 -5.54 0.28 9.24
CA GLN A 53 -4.17 -0.19 9.51
C GLN A 53 -3.15 0.56 8.63
N LEU A 54 -3.47 0.76 7.34
CA LEU A 54 -2.62 1.54 6.43
C LEU A 54 -2.37 2.95 6.94
N ILE A 55 -3.42 3.70 7.28
CA ILE A 55 -3.32 5.09 7.73
C ILE A 55 -2.53 5.17 9.05
N HIS A 56 -2.84 4.30 10.00
CA HIS A 56 -2.15 4.27 11.29
C HIS A 56 -0.65 3.98 11.12
N ASN A 57 -0.30 2.94 10.36
CA ASN A 57 1.09 2.51 10.20
C ASN A 57 1.91 3.41 9.27
N ALA A 58 1.28 4.05 8.29
CA ALA A 58 1.94 5.04 7.44
C ALA A 58 2.31 6.31 8.23
N GLY A 59 1.56 6.63 9.28
CA GLY A 59 1.68 7.93 9.95
C GLY A 59 1.33 9.08 9.00
N THR A 60 1.57 10.32 9.42
CA THR A 60 1.31 11.51 8.58
C THR A 60 2.33 11.68 7.46
N GLU A 61 3.56 11.21 7.66
CA GLU A 61 4.69 11.45 6.75
C GLU A 61 4.65 10.60 5.48
N ARG A 62 4.00 9.42 5.50
CA ARG A 62 4.01 8.48 4.37
C ARG A 62 2.70 8.42 3.58
N LEU A 63 1.68 9.19 3.95
CA LEU A 63 0.41 9.20 3.20
C LEU A 63 0.60 9.69 1.75
N GLU A 64 1.41 10.73 1.54
CA GLU A 64 1.70 11.22 0.19
C GLU A 64 2.42 10.18 -0.69
N GLN A 65 3.20 9.29 -0.08
CA GLN A 65 3.91 8.21 -0.77
C GLN A 65 2.92 7.22 -1.38
N TYR A 66 1.82 6.89 -0.68
CA TYR A 66 0.80 5.97 -1.19
C TYR A 66 -0.02 6.57 -2.33
N SER A 67 -0.35 7.86 -2.28
CA SER A 67 -1.02 8.53 -3.42
C SER A 67 -0.14 8.52 -4.68
N SER A 68 1.15 8.80 -4.50
CA SER A 68 2.15 8.79 -5.59
C SER A 68 2.36 7.38 -6.14
N LEU A 69 2.51 6.39 -5.25
CA LEU A 69 2.59 4.96 -5.57
C LEU A 69 1.42 4.53 -6.45
N LEU A 70 0.19 4.70 -5.96
CA LEU A 70 -1.02 4.22 -6.63
C LEU A 70 -1.20 4.88 -8.01
N SER A 71 -0.71 6.11 -8.17
CA SER A 71 -0.65 6.77 -9.48
C SER A 71 0.44 6.16 -10.38
N ALA A 72 1.63 5.88 -9.83
CA ALA A 72 2.77 5.32 -10.56
C ALA A 72 2.52 3.90 -11.07
N VAL A 73 1.86 3.05 -10.27
CA VAL A 73 1.50 1.67 -10.66
C VAL A 73 0.20 1.58 -11.46
N ASN A 74 -0.38 2.74 -11.81
CA ASN A 74 -1.65 2.85 -12.53
C ASN A 74 -2.79 2.05 -11.88
N ALA A 75 -3.04 2.31 -10.59
CA ALA A 75 -4.12 1.68 -9.81
C ALA A 75 -5.32 2.62 -9.57
N PRO A 76 -6.13 2.95 -10.58
CA PRO A 76 -7.19 3.95 -10.49
C PRO A 76 -8.30 3.65 -9.46
N VAL A 77 -8.69 2.39 -9.28
CA VAL A 77 -9.67 1.92 -8.30
C VAL A 77 -9.08 2.07 -6.90
N ALA A 78 -7.92 1.47 -6.62
CA ALA A 78 -7.27 1.63 -5.31
C ALA A 78 -7.01 3.11 -4.97
N LEU A 79 -6.54 3.91 -5.94
CA LEU A 79 -6.33 5.36 -5.80
C LEU A 79 -7.64 6.11 -5.48
N SER A 80 -8.75 5.74 -6.11
CA SER A 80 -10.06 6.35 -5.86
C SER A 80 -10.51 6.12 -4.41
N TYR A 81 -10.42 4.89 -3.91
CA TYR A 81 -10.75 4.56 -2.53
C TYR A 81 -9.79 5.22 -1.54
N TYR A 82 -8.48 5.18 -1.82
CA TYR A 82 -7.48 5.84 -1.00
C TYR A 82 -7.74 7.34 -0.86
N ARG A 83 -8.09 8.03 -1.95
CA ARG A 83 -8.45 9.46 -1.91
C ARG A 83 -9.69 9.74 -1.06
N ARG A 84 -10.68 8.85 -1.05
CA ARG A 84 -11.85 8.97 -0.16
C ARG A 84 -11.43 8.86 1.31
N VAL A 85 -10.52 7.94 1.63
CA VAL A 85 -9.96 7.81 2.99
C VAL A 85 -9.22 9.07 3.40
N ILE A 86 -8.32 9.59 2.57
CA ILE A 86 -7.57 10.81 2.87
C ILE A 86 -8.48 12.02 3.04
N ALA A 87 -9.54 12.13 2.24
CA ALA A 87 -10.54 13.16 2.44
C ALA A 87 -11.18 13.07 3.83
N ARG A 88 -11.53 11.87 4.32
CA ARG A 88 -12.05 11.68 5.68
C ARG A 88 -11.04 12.08 6.76
N CYS A 89 -9.77 11.74 6.61
CA CYS A 89 -8.73 12.15 7.56
C CYS A 89 -8.60 13.69 7.65
N ALA A 90 -8.88 14.40 6.56
CA ALA A 90 -8.77 15.87 6.50
C ALA A 90 -10.05 16.62 6.94
N GLU A 91 -11.19 15.93 7.06
CA GLU A 91 -12.48 16.55 7.40
C GLU A 91 -12.58 16.92 8.90
N ASP A 92 -11.97 16.13 9.78
CA ASP A 92 -11.98 16.34 11.23
C ASP A 92 -10.61 15.97 11.83
N LEU A 93 -9.75 16.97 12.01
CA LEU A 93 -8.38 16.77 12.48
C LEU A 93 -8.32 16.28 13.94
N GLU A 94 -9.27 16.68 14.79
CA GLU A 94 -9.31 16.22 16.18
C GLU A 94 -9.64 14.72 16.24
N ASP A 95 -10.60 14.28 15.44
CA ASP A 95 -10.94 12.86 15.36
C ASP A 95 -9.84 12.02 14.69
N PHE A 96 -9.10 12.62 13.73
CA PHE A 96 -7.91 12.02 13.15
C PHE A 96 -6.78 11.85 14.17
N GLU A 97 -6.44 12.88 14.93
CA GLU A 97 -5.43 12.80 15.99
C GLU A 97 -5.81 11.75 17.05
N ARG A 98 -7.11 11.72 17.43
CA ARG A 98 -7.62 10.68 18.32
C ARG A 98 -7.48 9.28 17.72
N PHE A 99 -7.89 9.09 16.47
CA PHE A 99 -7.74 7.82 15.76
C PHE A 99 -6.27 7.36 15.77
N MET A 100 -5.33 8.25 15.45
CA MET A 100 -3.90 7.96 15.44
C MET A 100 -3.35 7.61 16.83
N ALA A 101 -3.93 8.16 17.89
CA ALA A 101 -3.50 7.89 19.27
C ALA A 101 -4.09 6.60 19.86
N THR A 102 -5.29 6.20 19.42
CA THR A 102 -6.07 5.13 20.10
C THR A 102 -6.30 3.89 19.27
N TYR A 103 -5.98 3.87 17.98
CA TYR A 103 -6.15 2.69 17.13
C TYR A 103 -5.25 1.52 17.59
N PRO A 104 -5.73 0.26 17.59
CA PRO A 104 -7.09 -0.20 17.28
C PRO A 104 -8.00 -0.32 18.52
N ALA A 105 -7.60 0.23 19.66
CA ALA A 105 -8.23 -0.02 20.96
C ALA A 105 -9.55 0.72 21.17
N GLU A 106 -9.68 1.95 20.68
CA GLU A 106 -10.91 2.76 20.85
C GLU A 106 -11.49 3.17 19.49
N PRO A 107 -12.80 2.94 19.26
CA PRO A 107 -13.45 3.34 18.02
C PRO A 107 -13.62 4.86 17.96
N THR A 108 -13.22 5.44 16.83
CA THR A 108 -13.51 6.84 16.46
C THR A 108 -14.52 6.90 15.33
N LYS A 109 -15.08 8.08 15.05
CA LYS A 109 -16.01 8.23 13.92
C LYS A 109 -15.25 8.05 12.60
N LEU A 110 -14.05 8.64 12.51
CA LEU A 110 -13.13 8.46 11.39
C LEU A 110 -12.81 6.98 11.16
N GLY A 111 -12.45 6.23 12.21
CA GLY A 111 -12.16 4.80 12.09
C GLY A 111 -13.32 4.03 11.48
N ILE A 112 -14.55 4.29 11.94
CA ILE A 112 -15.77 3.69 11.38
C ILE A 112 -15.97 4.07 9.91
N ASP A 113 -15.78 5.35 9.55
CA ASP A 113 -15.95 5.82 8.18
C ASP A 113 -14.90 5.22 7.24
N ILE A 114 -13.62 5.12 7.68
CA ILE A 114 -12.54 4.48 6.93
C ILE A 114 -12.80 2.98 6.78
N MET A 115 -13.25 2.31 7.85
CA MET A 115 -13.61 0.89 7.83
C MET A 115 -14.67 0.61 6.76
N GLN A 116 -15.72 1.44 6.67
CA GLN A 116 -16.77 1.30 5.65
C GLN A 116 -16.20 1.41 4.22
N ILE A 117 -15.33 2.40 3.98
CA ILE A 117 -14.64 2.56 2.68
C ILE A 117 -13.77 1.33 2.38
N GLY A 118 -13.08 0.79 3.38
CA GLY A 118 -12.28 -0.44 3.25
C GLY A 118 -13.11 -1.66 2.87
N ILE A 119 -14.27 -1.84 3.50
CA ILE A 119 -15.21 -2.93 3.18
C ILE A 119 -15.69 -2.79 1.72
N GLU A 120 -16.08 -1.59 1.30
CA GLU A 120 -16.48 -1.34 -0.09
C GLU A 120 -15.36 -1.68 -1.08
N TYR A 121 -14.11 -1.27 -0.79
CA TYR A 121 -12.96 -1.58 -1.64
C TYR A 121 -12.71 -3.08 -1.73
N LEU A 122 -12.63 -3.77 -0.60
CA LEU A 122 -12.32 -5.20 -0.53
C LEU A 122 -13.41 -6.09 -1.14
N THR A 123 -14.65 -5.59 -1.22
CA THR A 123 -15.78 -6.29 -1.85
C THR A 123 -16.08 -5.83 -3.27
N GLY A 124 -15.43 -4.76 -3.75
CA GLY A 124 -15.70 -4.08 -5.03
C GLY A 124 -15.32 -4.85 -6.30
N GLY A 125 -14.80 -6.08 -6.19
CA GLY A 125 -14.64 -7.02 -7.30
C GLY A 125 -13.39 -6.84 -8.16
N VAL A 126 -12.57 -5.81 -7.93
CA VAL A 126 -11.26 -5.62 -8.58
C VAL A 126 -10.15 -5.80 -7.55
N PRO A 127 -9.45 -6.95 -7.54
CA PRO A 127 -8.28 -7.14 -6.69
C PRO A 127 -7.13 -6.21 -7.10
N PHE A 128 -6.41 -5.65 -6.14
CA PHE A 128 -5.28 -4.75 -6.40
C PHE A 128 -4.24 -5.35 -7.35
N ALA A 129 -3.83 -6.60 -7.13
CA ALA A 129 -2.85 -7.26 -8.00
C ALA A 129 -3.34 -7.42 -9.45
N SER A 130 -4.66 -7.58 -9.66
CA SER A 130 -5.23 -7.60 -11.01
C SER A 130 -5.19 -6.21 -11.66
N GLU A 131 -5.26 -5.16 -10.85
CA GLU A 131 -5.24 -3.79 -11.31
C GLU A 131 -3.82 -3.36 -11.73
N ILE A 132 -2.79 -3.79 -10.98
CA ILE A 132 -1.39 -3.41 -11.23
C ILE A 132 -0.61 -4.44 -12.06
N GLY A 133 -1.29 -5.29 -12.84
CA GLY A 133 -0.68 -6.40 -13.56
C GLY A 133 0.49 -5.99 -14.47
N ASP A 134 0.32 -4.93 -15.25
CA ASP A 134 1.37 -4.41 -16.15
C ASP A 134 2.63 -3.96 -15.37
N PHE A 135 2.44 -3.35 -14.20
CA PHE A 135 3.54 -2.98 -13.32
C PHE A 135 4.26 -4.22 -12.76
N MET A 136 3.50 -5.22 -12.33
CA MET A 136 4.09 -6.47 -11.82
C MET A 136 4.88 -7.21 -12.90
N ASP A 137 4.38 -7.23 -14.14
CA ASP A 137 5.08 -7.81 -15.30
C ASP A 137 6.41 -7.09 -15.57
N HIS A 138 6.40 -5.75 -15.51
CA HIS A 138 7.61 -4.95 -15.66
C HIS A 138 8.60 -5.19 -14.52
N ALA A 139 8.15 -5.16 -13.26
CA ALA A 139 8.98 -5.41 -12.09
C ALA A 139 9.63 -6.79 -12.14
N GLU A 140 8.88 -7.82 -12.52
CA GLU A 140 9.39 -9.18 -12.64
C GLU A 140 10.50 -9.32 -13.69
N ALA A 141 10.35 -8.64 -14.83
CA ALA A 141 11.33 -8.65 -15.91
C ALA A 141 12.60 -7.83 -15.60
N SER A 142 12.48 -6.80 -14.78
CA SER A 142 13.57 -5.84 -14.51
C SER A 142 14.30 -6.09 -13.19
N LEU A 143 13.64 -6.65 -12.18
CA LEU A 143 14.29 -6.96 -10.91
C LEU A 143 15.21 -8.18 -11.07
N PRO A 144 16.44 -8.14 -10.52
CA PRO A 144 17.30 -9.31 -10.50
C PRO A 144 16.60 -10.50 -9.80
N PRO A 145 17.01 -11.74 -10.13
CA PRO A 145 16.47 -12.92 -9.50
C PRO A 145 16.79 -12.90 -8.00
N LYS A 146 15.94 -13.54 -7.21
CA LYS A 146 16.14 -13.69 -5.77
C LYS A 146 17.52 -14.29 -5.51
N MET A 147 18.33 -13.60 -4.70
CA MET A 147 19.62 -14.14 -4.32
C MET A 147 19.37 -15.33 -3.40
N SER A 148 19.87 -16.50 -3.80
CA SER A 148 19.76 -17.69 -2.96
C SER A 148 20.64 -17.48 -1.72
N PRO A 149 20.17 -17.87 -0.52
CA PRO A 149 20.97 -17.81 0.70
C PRO A 149 22.21 -18.70 0.64
#